data_AF-A0A2M7L2N1-F1
#
_entry.id   AF-A0A2M7L2N1-F1
#
_cell.length_a   1.000
_cell.length_b   1.000
_cell.length_c   1.000
_cell.angle_alpha   90.00
_cell.angle_beta   90.00
_cell.angle_gamma   90.00
#
_symmetry.space_group_name_H-M   'P 1'
#
loop_
_entity.id
_entity.type
_entity.pdbx_description
1 polymer ?
#
loop_
_entity_poly.entity_id
_entity_poly.type
_entity_poly.pdbx_seq_one_letter_code
_entity_poly.pdbx_strand_id
1 'polypeptide(L)'
;MTHSLSFARHGDKINSPFFEDYLIKLLEERDRSGLTDMVHEIDAMMITVDPGHSIRYIAELALMTPYHYLVTLESESHWTHVLRIDLDSPDLLVREVKDGSIRGIFRSLNEVYPVGANKPNSRYMGEILRVNDLHGVVACQKEREFRFFSPDQIRKLELPGNIAISKPSPYTHNIVAYMERASDQIRTYALGVSSIRDDVQTAYLAAKTTQKELGIDQLILPIDHLATRVYSQNREVAILEWLSLSSYYYWGSFDISEQNSSTNVTKNVHCQSELRSPAKVFTANNTPYFVNHLEKLPSPTETFVRNYGPRLHHIAIAVSDRLSGSQQDGLENIDFVVNQIASQGRNFLLDVIGSKEDGLKQIFSSASEHSSLIIEYVQRFGDFDGFFTKDNVAELTHAAGVEEELLALQAQAKT
;
A
#
# COMPACT_ATOMS: atom_id res chain seq x y z
N MET A 1 25.16 14.05 -4.57
CA MET A 1 23.72 14.37 -4.68
C MET A 1 23.15 13.44 -5.70
N THR A 2 22.16 12.64 -5.32
CA THR A 2 21.40 11.82 -6.28
C THR A 2 20.40 12.74 -6.96
N HIS A 3 20.39 12.77 -8.30
CA HIS A 3 19.48 13.63 -9.05
C HIS A 3 18.22 12.84 -9.42
N SER A 4 17.06 13.29 -8.95
CA SER A 4 15.78 12.60 -9.15
C SER A 4 15.40 12.44 -10.63
N LEU A 5 15.94 13.29 -11.50
CA LEU A 5 15.73 13.24 -12.96
C LEU A 5 16.78 12.41 -13.72
N SER A 6 17.79 11.85 -13.05
CA SER A 6 18.78 11.00 -13.74
C SER A 6 18.28 9.59 -14.03
N PHE A 7 17.13 9.21 -13.45
CA PHE A 7 16.54 7.89 -13.65
C PHE A 7 15.78 7.81 -14.97
N ALA A 8 15.89 6.68 -15.65
CA ALA A 8 15.15 6.42 -16.87
C ALA A 8 13.65 6.33 -16.60
N ARG A 9 12.86 6.79 -17.59
CA ARG A 9 11.41 6.67 -17.60
C ARG A 9 10.98 5.54 -18.51
N HIS A 10 9.99 4.78 -18.07
CA HIS A 10 9.51 3.57 -18.73
C HIS A 10 8.01 3.65 -19.05
N GLY A 11 7.56 2.75 -19.92
CA GLY A 11 6.16 2.65 -20.34
C GLY A 11 5.79 3.60 -21.47
N ASP A 12 4.52 3.55 -21.86
CA ASP A 12 4.03 4.12 -23.13
C ASP A 12 2.88 5.11 -22.95
N LYS A 13 2.41 5.32 -21.71
CA LYS A 13 1.36 6.30 -21.43
C LYS A 13 1.88 7.72 -21.66
N ILE A 14 1.14 8.48 -22.46
CA ILE A 14 1.35 9.92 -22.63
C ILE A 14 0.68 10.66 -21.47
N ASN A 15 1.43 11.52 -20.77
CA ASN A 15 0.90 12.39 -19.72
C ASN A 15 0.53 13.76 -20.28
N SER A 16 -0.24 14.53 -19.50
CA SER A 16 -0.60 15.88 -19.89
C SER A 16 0.64 16.81 -19.92
N PRO A 17 0.59 17.90 -20.71
CA PRO A 17 1.64 18.92 -20.67
C PRO A 17 1.84 19.52 -19.28
N PHE A 18 0.77 19.63 -18.47
CA PHE A 18 0.86 20.07 -17.09
C PHE A 18 1.73 19.13 -16.27
N PHE A 19 1.47 17.82 -16.33
CA PHE A 19 2.26 16.86 -15.57
C PHE A 19 3.73 16.87 -15.97
N GLU A 20 4.02 16.90 -17.27
CA GLU A 20 5.41 16.89 -17.76
C GLU A 20 6.18 18.14 -17.33
N ASP A 21 5.56 19.32 -17.36
CA ASP A 21 6.18 20.57 -16.91
C ASP A 21 6.43 20.58 -15.40
N TYR A 22 5.42 20.22 -14.60
CA TYR A 22 5.53 20.26 -13.14
C TYR A 22 6.36 19.12 -12.56
N LEU A 23 6.40 17.95 -13.21
CA LEU A 23 7.27 16.84 -12.78
C LEU A 23 8.74 17.28 -12.73
N ILE A 24 9.23 17.92 -13.79
CA ILE A 24 10.61 18.40 -13.87
C ILE A 24 10.86 19.46 -12.81
N LYS A 25 10.03 20.51 -12.78
CA LYS A 25 10.17 21.64 -11.85
C LYS A 25 10.15 21.20 -10.39
N LEU A 26 9.24 20.29 -10.03
CA LEU A 26 9.11 19.81 -8.65
C LEU A 26 10.29 18.96 -8.22
N LEU A 27 10.79 18.08 -9.09
CA LEU A 27 11.92 17.23 -8.77
C LEU A 27 13.23 18.02 -8.69
N GLU A 28 13.47 18.98 -9.61
CA GLU A 28 14.62 19.88 -9.53
C GLU A 28 14.60 20.75 -8.27
N GLU A 29 13.43 21.29 -7.92
CA GLU A 29 13.26 22.10 -6.71
C GLU A 29 13.49 21.27 -5.44
N ARG A 30 12.91 20.06 -5.36
CA ARG A 30 13.09 19.12 -4.24
C ARG A 30 14.56 18.70 -4.07
N ASP A 31 15.26 18.44 -5.17
CA ASP A 31 16.69 18.13 -5.13
C ASP A 31 17.49 19.34 -4.64
N ARG A 32 17.21 20.53 -5.18
CA ARG A 32 17.91 21.78 -4.81
C ARG A 32 17.67 22.19 -3.35
N SER A 33 16.49 21.96 -2.80
CA SER A 33 16.19 22.23 -1.39
C SER A 33 16.82 21.19 -0.43
N GLY A 34 17.39 20.11 -0.96
CA GLY A 34 17.98 19.04 -0.17
C GLY A 34 16.96 18.06 0.41
N LEU A 35 15.67 18.23 0.14
CA LEU A 35 14.61 17.33 0.61
C LEU A 35 14.85 15.89 0.15
N THR A 36 15.31 15.71 -1.09
CA THR A 36 15.64 14.39 -1.64
C THR A 36 16.65 13.66 -0.77
N ASP A 37 17.70 14.33 -0.27
CA ASP A 37 18.74 13.71 0.57
C ASP A 37 18.30 13.55 2.05
N MET A 38 17.33 14.35 2.51
CA MET A 38 16.83 14.30 3.89
C MET A 38 15.75 13.25 4.11
N VAL A 39 14.95 12.92 3.09
CA VAL A 39 13.87 11.93 3.12
C VAL A 39 14.35 10.62 2.51
N HIS A 40 14.01 9.49 3.13
CA HIS A 40 14.54 8.18 2.74
C HIS A 40 13.44 7.12 2.52
N GLU A 41 13.67 5.89 2.96
CA GLU A 41 12.76 4.75 2.77
C GLU A 41 11.46 4.87 3.57
N ILE A 42 10.45 4.08 3.16
CA ILE A 42 9.26 3.83 3.98
C ILE A 42 9.68 2.98 5.18
N ASP A 43 9.46 3.52 6.38
CA ASP A 43 9.69 2.83 7.65
C ASP A 43 8.48 2.02 8.11
N ALA A 44 7.27 2.50 7.79
CA ALA A 44 6.06 1.84 8.21
C ALA A 44 4.86 2.22 7.34
N MET A 45 3.86 1.35 7.30
CA MET A 45 2.53 1.65 6.79
C MET A 45 1.51 1.55 7.92
N MET A 46 0.49 2.39 7.88
CA MET A 46 -0.59 2.42 8.86
C MET A 46 -1.90 1.93 8.24
N ILE A 47 -2.51 0.95 8.89
CA ILE A 47 -3.81 0.39 8.52
C ILE A 47 -4.68 0.46 9.76
N THR A 48 -5.91 0.95 9.61
CA THR A 48 -6.93 0.86 10.65
C THR A 48 -7.97 -0.18 10.25
N VAL A 49 -8.54 -0.88 11.23
CA VAL A 49 -9.61 -1.88 11.07
C VAL A 49 -10.75 -1.60 12.05
N ASP A 50 -11.93 -2.16 11.77
CA ASP A 50 -13.09 -2.03 12.67
C ASP A 50 -12.90 -2.79 14.00
N PRO A 51 -13.62 -2.40 15.07
CA PRO A 51 -13.56 -3.07 16.37
C PRO A 51 -13.77 -4.58 16.26
N GLY A 52 -12.89 -5.36 16.89
CA GLY A 52 -12.93 -6.83 16.89
C GLY A 52 -12.25 -7.52 15.70
N HIS A 53 -11.57 -6.79 14.81
CA HIS A 53 -10.96 -7.35 13.59
C HIS A 53 -9.43 -7.50 13.64
N SER A 54 -8.71 -6.73 14.45
CA SER A 54 -7.24 -6.67 14.49
C SER A 54 -6.58 -8.02 14.73
N ILE A 55 -7.02 -8.79 15.72
CA ILE A 55 -6.42 -10.09 16.05
C ILE A 55 -6.52 -11.07 14.87
N ARG A 56 -7.70 -11.13 14.23
CA ARG A 56 -7.93 -12.00 13.07
C ARG A 56 -7.14 -11.52 11.85
N TYR A 57 -7.05 -10.20 11.66
CA TYR A 57 -6.26 -9.63 10.59
C TYR A 57 -4.76 -9.86 10.78
N ILE A 58 -4.26 -9.82 12.02
CA ILE A 58 -2.87 -10.17 12.33
C ILE A 58 -2.59 -11.63 11.99
N ALA A 59 -3.51 -12.55 12.32
CA ALA A 59 -3.37 -13.96 11.93
C ALA A 59 -3.40 -14.15 10.40
N GLU A 60 -4.28 -13.44 9.70
CA GLU A 60 -4.32 -13.42 8.23
C GLU A 60 -3.01 -12.92 7.62
N LEU A 61 -2.51 -11.77 8.09
CA LEU A 61 -1.23 -11.21 7.64
C LEU A 61 -0.07 -12.17 7.98
N ALA A 62 -0.02 -12.74 9.18
CA ALA A 62 1.04 -13.65 9.59
C ALA A 62 1.09 -14.93 8.73
N LEU A 63 -0.06 -15.40 8.22
CA LEU A 63 -0.14 -16.53 7.30
C LEU A 63 0.26 -16.14 5.87
N MET A 64 -0.23 -14.99 5.38
CA MET A 64 -0.14 -14.57 3.98
C MET A 64 1.08 -13.69 3.66
N THR A 65 1.84 -13.30 4.66
CA THR A 65 2.98 -12.39 4.51
C THR A 65 4.15 -12.83 5.39
N PRO A 66 5.37 -12.26 5.23
CA PRO A 66 6.50 -12.62 6.09
C PRO A 66 6.40 -11.98 7.49
N TYR A 67 5.43 -11.08 7.72
CA TYR A 67 5.37 -10.26 8.92
C TYR A 67 5.22 -11.07 10.21
N HIS A 68 5.88 -10.59 11.27
CA HIS A 68 5.77 -11.13 12.62
C HIS A 68 5.16 -10.11 13.57
N TYR A 69 4.22 -10.54 14.40
CA TYR A 69 3.74 -9.70 15.50
C TYR A 69 4.87 -9.43 16.49
N LEU A 70 5.12 -8.15 16.79
CA LEU A 70 6.18 -7.71 17.69
C LEU A 70 5.61 -7.30 19.05
N VAL A 71 4.67 -6.34 19.03
CA VAL A 71 4.13 -5.74 20.26
C VAL A 71 2.82 -5.02 19.99
N THR A 72 2.00 -4.84 21.03
CA THR A 72 0.86 -3.93 21.02
C THR A 72 1.22 -2.64 21.76
N LEU A 73 0.85 -1.52 21.17
CA LEU A 73 0.87 -0.19 21.76
C LEU A 73 -0.57 0.20 22.07
N GLU A 74 -0.92 0.22 23.35
CA GLU A 74 -2.26 0.50 23.83
C GLU A 74 -2.38 1.94 24.33
N SER A 75 -3.22 2.72 23.67
CA SER A 75 -3.64 4.05 24.13
C SER A 75 -5.03 3.97 24.78
N GLU A 76 -5.61 5.10 25.16
CA GLU A 76 -6.92 5.16 25.81
C GLU A 76 -8.00 4.49 24.95
N SER A 77 -8.09 4.87 23.68
CA SER A 77 -9.15 4.44 22.78
C SER A 77 -8.73 3.52 21.64
N HIS A 78 -7.44 3.17 21.51
CA HIS A 78 -6.95 2.30 20.44
C HIS A 78 -6.01 1.20 20.91
N TRP A 79 -5.98 0.12 20.13
CA TRP A 79 -4.87 -0.82 20.07
C TRP A 79 -4.10 -0.57 18.77
N THR A 80 -2.77 -0.49 18.84
CA THR A 80 -1.90 -0.43 17.66
C THR A 80 -0.90 -1.57 17.72
N HIS A 81 -1.07 -2.56 16.86
CA HIS A 81 -0.19 -3.72 16.77
C HIS A 81 0.91 -3.46 15.77
N VAL A 82 2.16 -3.63 16.19
CA VAL A 82 3.34 -3.52 15.33
C VAL A 82 3.67 -4.89 14.80
N LEU A 83 3.69 -5.04 13.48
CA LEU A 83 4.25 -6.21 12.82
C LEU A 83 5.53 -5.83 12.08
N ARG A 84 6.55 -6.67 12.18
CA ARG A 84 7.88 -6.43 11.61
C ARG A 84 8.43 -7.71 11.01
N ILE A 85 9.18 -7.58 9.91
CA ILE A 85 9.98 -8.66 9.34
C ILE A 85 11.39 -8.56 9.93
N ASP A 86 12.06 -7.46 9.62
CA ASP A 86 13.39 -7.07 10.08
C ASP A 86 13.47 -5.52 10.11
N LEU A 87 14.68 -4.94 10.17
CA LEU A 87 14.87 -3.49 10.12
C LEU A 87 14.98 -2.92 8.69
N ASP A 88 15.16 -3.77 7.68
CA ASP A 88 15.33 -3.37 6.28
C ASP A 88 13.98 -3.22 5.57
N SER A 89 12.96 -3.98 5.98
CA SER A 89 11.60 -3.87 5.44
C SER A 89 10.69 -2.99 6.32
N PRO A 90 9.70 -2.31 5.73
CA PRO A 90 8.78 -1.44 6.47
C PRO A 90 7.93 -2.23 7.47
N ASP A 91 7.62 -1.64 8.63
CA ASP A 91 6.66 -2.20 9.59
C ASP A 91 5.21 -2.07 9.08
N LEU A 92 4.32 -2.95 9.55
CA LEU A 92 2.87 -2.74 9.48
C LEU A 92 2.33 -2.34 10.85
N LEU A 93 1.66 -1.19 10.92
CA LEU A 93 0.93 -0.73 12.09
C LEU A 93 -0.56 -1.00 11.87
N VAL A 94 -1.05 -2.08 12.48
CA VAL A 94 -2.47 -2.45 12.45
C VAL A 94 -3.16 -1.84 13.66
N ARG A 95 -4.05 -0.89 13.41
CA ARG A 95 -4.70 -0.08 14.43
C ARG A 95 -6.19 -0.42 14.51
N GLU A 96 -6.69 -0.58 15.72
CA GLU A 96 -8.10 -0.83 15.98
C GLU A 96 -8.62 0.14 17.03
N VAL A 97 -9.76 0.74 16.75
CA VAL A 97 -10.48 1.56 17.73
C VAL A 97 -11.26 0.65 18.67
N LYS A 98 -11.18 0.89 19.98
CA LYS A 98 -11.85 0.07 21.01
C LYS A 98 -13.37 0.25 20.99
N ASP A 99 -13.83 1.45 20.64
CA ASP A 99 -15.25 1.79 20.51
C ASP A 99 -15.55 2.32 19.11
N GLY A 100 -16.38 1.58 18.37
CA GLY A 100 -16.83 1.94 17.02
C GLY A 100 -17.69 3.22 16.97
N SER A 101 -18.06 3.80 18.10
CA SER A 101 -18.77 5.09 18.17
C SER A 101 -17.85 6.30 17.98
N ILE A 102 -16.53 6.12 18.17
CA ILE A 102 -15.54 7.19 18.09
C ILE A 102 -15.55 7.82 16.71
N ARG A 103 -15.52 9.16 16.68
CA ARG A 103 -15.55 9.97 15.48
C ARG A 103 -14.17 10.60 15.24
N GLY A 104 -13.75 10.59 13.99
CA GLY A 104 -12.46 11.16 13.59
C GLY A 104 -12.35 11.31 12.08
N ILE A 105 -11.34 12.06 11.64
CA ILE A 105 -11.16 12.40 10.22
C ILE A 105 -11.09 11.16 9.31
N PHE A 106 -10.39 10.12 9.72
CA PHE A 106 -10.22 8.89 8.95
C PHE A 106 -11.53 8.13 8.75
N ARG A 107 -12.37 8.12 9.78
CA ARG A 107 -13.72 7.57 9.73
C ARG A 107 -14.61 8.36 8.80
N SER A 108 -14.62 9.69 8.94
CA SER A 108 -15.44 10.57 8.09
C SER A 108 -15.08 10.44 6.60
N LEU A 109 -13.81 10.21 6.28
CA LEU A 109 -13.37 9.96 4.91
C LEU A 109 -13.90 8.64 4.32
N ASN A 110 -14.25 7.65 5.15
CA ASN A 110 -14.89 6.41 4.71
C ASN A 110 -16.42 6.55 4.62
N GLU A 111 -17.03 7.26 5.55
CA GLU A 111 -18.49 7.38 5.68
C GLU A 111 -19.17 8.09 4.51
N VAL A 112 -18.42 8.88 3.72
CA VAL A 112 -18.96 9.54 2.53
C VAL A 112 -19.04 8.63 1.29
N TYR A 113 -18.58 7.38 1.40
CA TYR A 113 -18.59 6.41 0.30
C TYR A 113 -19.46 5.19 0.63
N PRO A 114 -20.25 4.64 -0.32
CA PRO A 114 -21.23 3.59 -0.06
C PRO A 114 -20.69 2.35 0.65
N VAL A 115 -19.58 1.77 0.16
CA VAL A 115 -18.97 0.59 0.79
C VAL A 115 -18.11 0.99 1.97
N GLY A 116 -17.43 2.14 1.89
CA GLY A 116 -16.67 2.71 3.00
C GLY A 116 -17.51 2.90 4.27
N ALA A 117 -18.78 3.31 4.13
CA ALA A 117 -19.70 3.54 5.23
C ALA A 117 -20.05 2.25 6.01
N ASN A 118 -19.98 1.08 5.37
CA ASN A 118 -20.23 -0.21 6.03
C ASN A 118 -19.07 -0.68 6.91
N LYS A 119 -17.86 -0.17 6.66
CA LYS A 119 -16.65 -0.44 7.46
C LYS A 119 -15.93 0.86 7.80
N PRO A 120 -16.55 1.74 8.58
CA PRO A 120 -16.17 3.14 8.66
C PRO A 120 -14.80 3.35 9.32
N ASN A 121 -14.32 2.43 10.15
CA ASN A 121 -12.98 2.53 10.76
C ASN A 121 -11.92 1.70 10.04
N SER A 122 -12.29 0.98 8.96
CA SER A 122 -11.35 0.16 8.20
C SER A 122 -10.81 0.88 6.97
N ARG A 123 -9.49 1.12 6.95
CA ARG A 123 -8.79 1.69 5.79
C ARG A 123 -7.27 1.67 5.94
N TYR A 124 -6.60 1.70 4.81
CA TYR A 124 -5.24 2.21 4.74
C TYR A 124 -5.20 3.71 5.10
N MET A 125 -4.26 4.09 5.96
CA MET A 125 -4.07 5.48 6.40
C MET A 125 -2.95 6.18 5.65
N GLY A 126 -1.82 5.51 5.42
CA GLY A 126 -0.65 6.13 4.81
C GLY A 126 0.68 5.55 5.28
N GLU A 127 1.75 6.24 4.90
CA GLU A 127 3.14 5.81 5.07
C GLU A 127 3.89 6.70 6.07
N ILE A 128 4.86 6.12 6.77
CA ILE A 128 5.86 6.84 7.56
C ILE A 128 7.21 6.70 6.84
N LEU A 129 7.81 7.82 6.46
CA LEU A 129 9.11 7.90 5.80
C LEU A 129 10.21 8.22 6.82
N ARG A 130 11.36 7.56 6.70
CA ARG A 130 12.54 7.91 7.49
C ARG A 130 13.10 9.26 7.05
N VAL A 131 13.50 10.09 8.00
CA VAL A 131 14.21 11.34 7.73
C VAL A 131 15.45 11.48 8.63
N ASN A 132 16.40 12.30 8.19
CA ASN A 132 17.58 12.63 9.00
C ASN A 132 17.40 13.92 9.84
N ASP A 133 16.43 14.76 9.48
CA ASP A 133 16.08 16.01 10.18
C ASP A 133 14.56 16.23 10.08
N LEU A 134 13.82 15.87 11.12
CA LEU A 134 12.37 16.00 11.15
C LEU A 134 11.95 17.46 11.07
N HIS A 135 12.63 18.33 11.80
CA HIS A 135 12.27 19.74 11.90
C HIS A 135 12.51 20.44 10.56
N GLY A 136 13.68 20.25 9.95
CA GLY A 136 14.04 20.82 8.65
C GLY A 136 13.12 20.34 7.54
N VAL A 137 12.84 19.03 7.45
CA VAL A 137 11.90 18.49 6.46
C VAL A 137 10.51 19.10 6.63
N VAL A 138 9.97 19.15 7.85
CA VAL A 138 8.63 19.70 8.09
C VAL A 138 8.57 21.20 7.82
N ALA A 139 9.62 21.95 8.16
CA ALA A 139 9.70 23.39 7.88
C ALA A 139 9.69 23.64 6.36
N CYS A 140 10.55 22.93 5.61
CA CYS A 140 10.61 23.04 4.17
C CYS A 140 9.28 22.63 3.50
N GLN A 141 8.64 21.54 3.94
CA GLN A 141 7.34 21.13 3.40
C GLN A 141 6.23 22.16 3.70
N LYS A 142 6.27 22.84 4.85
CA LYS A 142 5.32 23.93 5.16
C LYS A 142 5.53 25.16 4.30
N GLU A 143 6.77 25.50 3.94
CA GLU A 143 7.07 26.57 2.97
C GLU A 143 6.51 26.23 1.59
N ARG A 144 6.43 24.94 1.26
CA ARG A 144 5.78 24.37 0.07
C ARG A 144 4.27 24.14 0.26
N GLU A 145 3.68 24.79 1.25
CA GLU A 145 2.24 24.82 1.58
C GLU A 145 1.62 23.49 2.06
N PHE A 146 2.43 22.45 2.32
CA PHE A 146 1.92 21.22 2.92
C PHE A 146 1.49 21.43 4.36
N ARG A 147 0.32 20.88 4.70
CA ARG A 147 -0.28 21.01 6.02
C ARG A 147 0.00 19.79 6.87
N PHE A 148 0.32 20.01 8.13
CA PHE A 148 0.57 18.97 9.12
C PHE A 148 -0.44 19.05 10.27
N PHE A 149 -0.69 17.93 10.93
CA PHE A 149 -1.35 17.93 12.23
C PHE A 149 -0.48 18.67 13.26
N SER A 150 -1.12 19.44 14.13
CA SER A 150 -0.42 19.98 15.31
C SER A 150 -0.14 18.86 16.33
N PRO A 151 0.82 19.03 17.26
CA PRO A 151 1.06 18.06 18.33
C PRO A 151 -0.20 17.73 19.14
N ASP A 152 -1.06 18.72 19.40
CA ASP A 152 -2.35 18.50 20.06
C ASP A 152 -3.29 17.61 19.24
N GLN A 153 -3.32 17.79 17.92
CA GLN A 153 -4.15 16.95 17.06
C GLN A 153 -3.60 15.52 16.98
N ILE A 154 -2.28 15.35 16.92
CA ILE A 154 -1.64 14.02 16.95
C ILE A 154 -2.00 13.29 18.25
N ARG A 155 -1.90 13.97 19.39
CA ARG A 155 -2.32 13.41 20.69
C ARG A 155 -3.80 13.01 20.72
N LYS A 156 -4.69 13.88 20.24
CA LYS A 156 -6.14 13.60 20.18
C LYS A 156 -6.50 12.46 19.23
N LEU A 157 -5.72 12.28 18.17
CA LEU A 157 -5.86 11.15 17.26
C LEU A 157 -5.22 9.87 17.81
N GLU A 158 -4.49 9.95 18.93
CA GLU A 158 -3.71 8.86 19.52
C GLU A 158 -2.75 8.21 18.50
N LEU A 159 -2.08 9.04 17.70
CA LEU A 159 -1.01 8.64 16.79
C LEU A 159 0.35 8.82 17.48
N PRO A 160 1.43 8.15 17.02
CA PRO A 160 2.75 8.26 17.65
C PRO A 160 3.21 9.72 17.78
N GLY A 161 3.70 10.09 18.96
CA GLY A 161 4.07 11.48 19.28
C GLY A 161 5.43 11.92 18.74
N ASN A 162 6.26 10.98 18.28
CA ASN A 162 7.62 11.21 17.76
C ASN A 162 7.68 11.26 16.23
N ILE A 163 6.55 11.48 15.56
CA ILE A 163 6.45 11.65 14.11
C ILE A 163 5.72 12.95 13.77
N ALA A 164 6.05 13.54 12.63
CA ALA A 164 5.24 14.60 12.03
C ALA A 164 4.32 13.99 10.97
N ILE A 165 3.05 14.38 10.95
CA ILE A 165 2.03 13.73 10.10
C ILE A 165 1.33 14.80 9.26
N SER A 166 1.34 14.63 7.94
CA SER A 166 0.59 15.51 7.03
C SER A 166 -0.92 15.40 7.28
N LYS A 167 -1.69 16.40 6.86
CA LYS A 167 -3.13 16.22 6.68
C LYS A 167 -3.38 15.20 5.58
N PRO A 168 -4.52 14.46 5.61
CA PRO A 168 -4.89 13.58 4.51
C PRO A 168 -4.88 14.33 3.19
N SER A 169 -4.22 13.73 2.19
CA SER A 169 -4.20 14.23 0.82
C SER A 169 -5.63 14.37 0.28
N PRO A 170 -5.96 15.46 -0.43
CA PRO A 170 -7.27 15.60 -1.09
C PRO A 170 -7.42 14.64 -2.29
N TYR A 171 -6.33 14.03 -2.77
CA TYR A 171 -6.33 13.18 -3.96
C TYR A 171 -6.33 11.69 -3.63
N THR A 172 -5.66 11.31 -2.54
CA THR A 172 -5.50 9.91 -2.11
C THR A 172 -6.16 9.60 -0.76
N HIS A 173 -6.58 10.63 -0.02
CA HIS A 173 -7.02 10.54 1.37
C HIS A 173 -6.00 9.95 2.35
N ASN A 174 -4.76 9.68 1.90
CA ASN A 174 -3.71 9.12 2.74
C ASN A 174 -2.90 10.23 3.40
N ILE A 175 -2.26 9.90 4.52
CA ILE A 175 -1.26 10.74 5.17
C ILE A 175 0.15 10.33 4.75
N VAL A 176 1.07 11.29 4.77
CA VAL A 176 2.51 11.03 4.74
C VAL A 176 3.07 11.53 6.07
N ALA A 177 3.80 10.68 6.76
CA ALA A 177 4.45 11.00 8.01
C ALA A 177 5.97 10.89 7.90
N TYR A 178 6.67 11.55 8.82
CA TYR A 178 8.13 11.53 8.91
C TYR A 178 8.58 11.10 10.31
N MET A 179 9.55 10.20 10.36
CA MET A 179 10.22 9.78 11.60
C MET A 179 11.72 10.04 11.47
N GLU A 180 12.26 10.86 12.36
CA GLU A 180 13.70 11.04 12.43
C GLU A 180 14.35 9.89 13.17
N ARG A 181 15.27 9.20 12.48
CA ARG A 181 16.11 8.16 13.06
C ARG A 181 17.35 7.89 12.19
N ALA A 182 18.41 7.40 12.83
CA ALA A 182 19.51 6.78 12.11
C ALA A 182 19.08 5.44 11.48
N SER A 183 19.75 5.00 10.42
CA SER A 183 19.39 3.77 9.70
C SER A 183 19.52 2.51 10.55
N ASP A 184 20.50 2.47 11.46
CA ASP A 184 20.77 1.39 12.40
C ASP A 184 19.93 1.47 13.70
N GLN A 185 19.25 2.59 13.92
CA GLN A 185 18.38 2.77 15.08
C GLN A 185 17.05 2.02 14.86
N ILE A 186 16.63 1.30 15.90
CA ILE A 186 15.32 0.62 15.90
C ILE A 186 14.17 1.61 15.68
N ARG A 187 13.19 1.22 14.87
CA ARG A 187 11.93 1.95 14.74
C ARG A 187 11.15 1.87 16.06
N THR A 188 10.90 3.04 16.65
CA THR A 188 10.18 3.21 17.91
C THR A 188 9.01 4.15 17.69
N TYR A 189 7.83 3.75 18.16
CA TYR A 189 6.61 4.55 18.06
C TYR A 189 6.21 5.02 19.45
N ALA A 190 6.29 6.32 19.71
CA ALA A 190 5.96 6.92 21.00
C ALA A 190 4.44 6.99 21.19
N LEU A 191 3.83 5.84 21.52
CA LEU A 191 2.39 5.69 21.65
C LEU A 191 2.04 4.73 22.80
N GLY A 192 1.25 5.23 23.75
CA GLY A 192 0.58 4.39 24.75
C GLY A 192 1.51 3.53 25.62
N VAL A 193 0.94 2.46 26.15
CA VAL A 193 1.65 1.42 26.91
C VAL A 193 2.01 0.29 25.96
N SER A 194 3.27 -0.13 26.00
CA SER A 194 3.79 -1.23 25.19
C SER A 194 3.67 -2.56 25.94
N SER A 195 3.02 -3.55 25.32
CA SER A 195 2.90 -4.90 25.87
C SER A 195 2.74 -5.95 24.78
N ILE A 196 3.24 -7.17 25.04
CA ILE A 196 2.89 -8.34 24.24
C ILE A 196 1.56 -8.85 24.79
N ARG A 197 0.53 -8.89 23.95
CA ARG A 197 -0.78 -9.41 24.36
C ARG A 197 -0.88 -10.89 24.05
N ASP A 198 -1.27 -11.69 25.03
CA ASP A 198 -1.33 -13.15 24.91
C ASP A 198 -2.31 -13.64 23.84
N ASP A 199 -3.44 -12.95 23.67
CA ASP A 199 -4.46 -13.28 22.67
C ASP A 199 -3.95 -13.05 21.23
N VAL A 200 -3.29 -11.91 20.98
CA VAL A 200 -2.64 -11.61 19.71
C VAL A 200 -1.48 -12.57 19.45
N GLN A 201 -0.63 -12.80 20.45
CA GLN A 201 0.52 -13.69 20.35
C GLN A 201 0.10 -15.11 19.97
N THR A 202 -0.98 -15.62 20.58
CA THR A 202 -1.52 -16.95 20.28
C THR A 202 -1.98 -17.05 18.83
N ALA A 203 -2.76 -16.07 18.34
CA ALA A 203 -3.25 -16.05 16.97
C ALA A 203 -2.09 -15.96 15.95
N TYR A 204 -1.10 -15.12 16.23
CA TYR A 204 0.12 -14.98 15.42
C TYR A 204 0.93 -16.28 15.37
N LEU A 205 1.20 -16.91 16.52
CA LEU A 205 2.00 -18.14 16.58
C LEU A 205 1.32 -19.30 15.85
N ALA A 206 -0.01 -19.42 15.99
CA ALA A 206 -0.78 -20.40 15.24
C ALA A 206 -0.62 -20.19 13.73
N ALA A 207 -0.81 -18.97 13.24
CA ALA A 207 -0.66 -18.64 11.83
C ALA A 207 0.76 -18.91 11.29
N LYS A 208 1.82 -18.57 12.03
CA LYS A 208 3.20 -18.86 11.60
C LYS A 208 3.55 -20.34 11.68
N THR A 209 2.95 -21.08 12.60
CA THR A 209 3.09 -22.54 12.66
C THR A 209 2.51 -23.15 11.39
N THR A 210 1.28 -22.76 11.03
CA THR A 210 0.65 -23.19 9.78
C THR A 210 1.47 -22.76 8.55
N GLN A 211 1.94 -21.52 8.48
CA GLN A 211 2.78 -21.03 7.38
C GLN A 211 4.03 -21.90 7.17
N LYS A 212 4.65 -22.35 8.26
CA LYS A 212 5.82 -23.24 8.23
C LYS A 212 5.45 -24.68 7.86
N GLU A 213 4.34 -25.20 8.37
CA GLU A 213 3.83 -26.54 8.03
C GLU A 213 3.49 -26.66 6.54
N LEU A 214 3.02 -25.56 5.94
CA LEU A 214 2.77 -25.43 4.51
C LEU A 214 4.06 -25.27 3.67
N GLY A 215 5.21 -25.01 4.30
CA GLY A 215 6.49 -24.84 3.63
C GLY A 215 6.62 -23.55 2.80
N ILE A 216 5.83 -22.51 3.11
CA ILE A 216 5.80 -21.25 2.36
C ILE A 216 6.54 -20.10 3.06
N ASP A 217 6.99 -20.29 4.30
CA ASP A 217 7.60 -19.25 5.15
C ASP A 217 8.90 -18.66 4.59
N GLN A 218 9.63 -19.42 3.77
CA GLN A 218 10.87 -18.96 3.11
C GLN A 218 10.65 -18.46 1.68
N LEU A 219 9.44 -18.63 1.14
CA LEU A 219 9.10 -18.26 -0.24
C LEU A 219 8.46 -16.88 -0.32
N ILE A 220 7.72 -16.49 0.71
CA ILE A 220 7.06 -15.20 0.81
C ILE A 220 8.07 -14.16 1.30
N LEU A 221 8.32 -13.15 0.48
CA LEU A 221 9.27 -12.06 0.70
C LEU A 221 8.55 -10.77 1.12
N PRO A 222 9.27 -9.70 1.51
CA PRO A 222 8.66 -8.42 1.83
C PRO A 222 7.84 -7.81 0.69
N ILE A 223 7.23 -6.66 0.98
CA ILE A 223 6.36 -5.94 0.06
C ILE A 223 7.16 -5.48 -1.17
N ASP A 224 6.64 -5.77 -2.36
CA ASP A 224 7.15 -5.28 -3.65
C ASP A 224 6.55 -3.88 -3.94
N HIS A 225 5.23 -3.73 -3.82
CA HIS A 225 4.61 -2.45 -4.14
C HIS A 225 3.26 -2.21 -3.46
N LEU A 226 2.86 -0.94 -3.52
CA LEU A 226 1.65 -0.40 -2.91
C LEU A 226 0.82 0.31 -3.98
N ALA A 227 -0.27 -0.30 -4.46
CA ALA A 227 -1.12 0.32 -5.46
C ALA A 227 -2.32 1.06 -4.88
N THR A 228 -2.37 2.35 -5.17
CA THR A 228 -3.42 3.28 -4.78
C THR A 228 -4.31 3.57 -5.97
N ARG A 229 -5.61 3.45 -5.77
CA ARG A 229 -6.61 3.86 -6.77
C ARG A 229 -7.08 5.27 -6.47
N VAL A 230 -7.09 6.12 -7.49
CA VAL A 230 -7.56 7.52 -7.42
C VAL A 230 -8.50 7.84 -8.56
N TYR A 231 -9.31 8.89 -8.40
CA TYR A 231 -10.17 9.37 -9.47
C TYR A 231 -9.37 9.72 -10.73
N SER A 232 -9.98 9.49 -11.90
CA SER A 232 -9.40 9.81 -13.22
C SER A 232 -8.73 11.19 -13.26
N GLN A 233 -9.45 12.24 -12.85
CA GLN A 233 -8.96 13.63 -12.87
C GLN A 233 -7.85 13.93 -11.85
N ASN A 234 -7.67 13.06 -10.84
CA ASN A 234 -6.71 13.26 -9.75
C ASN A 234 -5.40 12.49 -9.97
N ARG A 235 -5.27 11.67 -11.02
CA ARG A 235 -4.09 10.82 -11.27
C ARG A 235 -2.78 11.58 -11.15
N GLU A 236 -2.60 12.57 -12.01
CA GLU A 236 -1.33 13.27 -12.18
C GLU A 236 -0.98 14.11 -10.94
N VAL A 237 -1.97 14.80 -10.37
CA VAL A 237 -1.77 15.60 -9.16
C VAL A 237 -1.48 14.73 -7.92
N ALA A 238 -2.08 13.54 -7.80
CA ALA A 238 -1.76 12.61 -6.72
C ALA A 238 -0.30 12.13 -6.78
N ILE A 239 0.19 11.85 -8.00
CA ILE A 239 1.58 11.45 -8.22
C ILE A 239 2.52 12.62 -7.88
N LEU A 240 2.26 13.82 -8.41
CA LEU A 240 3.11 14.99 -8.13
C LEU A 240 3.13 15.35 -6.64
N GLU A 241 2.00 15.21 -5.93
CA GLU A 241 1.92 15.42 -4.48
C GLU A 241 2.80 14.41 -3.73
N TRP A 242 2.70 13.11 -4.07
CA TRP A 242 3.52 12.06 -3.48
C TRP A 242 5.02 12.29 -3.73
N LEU A 243 5.40 12.64 -4.96
CA LEU A 243 6.78 12.97 -5.29
C LEU A 243 7.26 14.20 -4.49
N SER A 244 6.39 15.18 -4.28
CA SER A 244 6.76 16.35 -3.48
C SER A 244 6.99 16.02 -2.01
N LEU A 245 6.23 15.07 -1.45
CA LEU A 245 6.30 14.67 -0.04
C LEU A 245 7.36 13.60 0.27
N SER A 246 7.95 12.98 -0.74
CA SER A 246 8.84 11.82 -0.57
C SER A 246 10.19 12.02 -1.27
N SER A 247 11.06 11.02 -1.18
CA SER A 247 12.27 10.90 -2.01
C SER A 247 12.05 9.91 -3.17
N TYR A 248 10.84 9.83 -3.72
CA TYR A 248 10.55 8.97 -4.87
C TYR A 248 10.77 9.71 -6.19
N TYR A 249 11.05 9.00 -7.27
CA TYR A 249 11.05 9.53 -8.63
C TYR A 249 9.98 8.84 -9.46
N TYR A 250 9.56 9.50 -10.55
CA TYR A 250 8.62 8.92 -11.49
C TYR A 250 9.32 7.89 -12.37
N TRP A 251 9.05 6.61 -12.15
CA TRP A 251 9.69 5.53 -12.90
C TRP A 251 9.04 5.33 -14.26
N GLY A 252 7.72 5.43 -14.35
CA GLY A 252 7.05 5.19 -15.63
C GLY A 252 5.55 4.95 -15.51
N SER A 253 4.92 4.74 -16.65
CA SER A 253 3.47 4.54 -16.72
C SER A 253 3.05 3.78 -17.95
N PHE A 254 2.09 2.87 -17.76
CA PHE A 254 1.53 2.05 -18.82
C PHE A 254 0.07 2.41 -19.06
N ASP A 255 -0.30 2.43 -20.33
CA ASP A 255 -1.69 2.58 -20.74
C ASP A 255 -2.34 1.20 -20.94
N ILE A 256 -3.46 0.97 -20.26
CA ILE A 256 -4.28 -0.24 -20.32
C ILE A 256 -5.63 0.17 -20.90
N SER A 257 -5.61 0.48 -22.20
CA SER A 257 -6.74 1.06 -22.93
C SER A 257 -8.02 0.21 -22.85
N GLU A 258 -7.89 -1.12 -22.92
CA GLU A 258 -9.02 -2.06 -22.85
C GLU A 258 -9.79 -2.00 -21.53
N GLN A 259 -9.13 -1.62 -20.43
CA GLN A 259 -9.74 -1.45 -19.11
C GLN A 259 -10.02 0.02 -18.76
N ASN A 260 -9.90 0.94 -19.73
CA ASN A 260 -9.96 2.39 -19.51
C ASN A 260 -9.08 2.79 -18.32
N SER A 261 -7.87 2.26 -18.20
CA SER A 261 -7.05 2.40 -17.00
C SER A 261 -5.61 2.71 -17.36
N SER A 262 -4.92 3.40 -16.47
CA SER A 262 -3.47 3.50 -16.52
C SER A 262 -2.85 3.36 -15.15
N THR A 263 -1.69 2.71 -15.15
CA THR A 263 -0.92 2.39 -13.94
C THR A 263 0.41 3.11 -14.00
N ASN A 264 0.71 3.85 -12.93
CA ASN A 264 1.83 4.79 -12.87
C ASN A 264 2.70 4.43 -11.67
N VAL A 265 3.99 4.27 -11.89
CA VAL A 265 4.93 3.69 -10.92
C VAL A 265 5.92 4.75 -10.49
N THR A 266 6.17 4.81 -9.18
CA THR A 266 7.23 5.61 -8.60
C THR A 266 8.13 4.72 -7.75
N LYS A 267 9.44 4.99 -7.75
CA LYS A 267 10.45 4.23 -7.01
C LYS A 267 11.27 5.16 -6.13
N ASN A 268 11.88 4.63 -5.07
CA ASN A 268 12.70 5.41 -4.15
C ASN A 268 14.06 5.72 -4.79
N VAL A 269 14.57 6.95 -4.64
CA VAL A 269 15.88 7.34 -5.22
C VAL A 269 17.09 6.70 -4.51
N HIS A 270 16.94 6.30 -3.25
CA HIS A 270 18.02 5.78 -2.40
C HIS A 270 18.04 4.26 -2.31
N CYS A 271 16.92 3.60 -2.61
CA CYS A 271 16.76 2.16 -2.49
C CYS A 271 16.55 1.55 -3.87
N GLN A 272 17.46 0.67 -4.30
CA GLN A 272 17.30 -0.08 -5.55
C GLN A 272 16.27 -1.20 -5.41
N SER A 273 16.13 -1.79 -4.22
CA SER A 273 15.19 -2.87 -3.97
C SER A 273 13.89 -2.35 -3.37
N GLU A 274 12.79 -2.72 -4.00
CA GLU A 274 11.44 -2.51 -3.53
C GLU A 274 11.18 -3.16 -2.17
N LEU A 275 11.85 -4.26 -1.85
CA LEU A 275 11.69 -4.98 -0.57
C LEU A 275 12.10 -4.13 0.64
N ARG A 276 12.98 -3.13 0.41
CA ARG A 276 13.39 -2.14 1.42
C ARG A 276 12.47 -0.93 1.45
N SER A 277 12.09 -0.42 0.28
CA SER A 277 11.15 0.68 0.15
C SER A 277 10.22 0.40 -1.02
N PRO A 278 8.99 -0.09 -0.76
CA PRO A 278 8.08 -0.54 -1.80
C PRO A 278 7.83 0.52 -2.87
N ALA A 279 7.69 0.10 -4.12
CA ALA A 279 7.27 1.01 -5.18
C ALA A 279 5.86 1.54 -4.87
N LYS A 280 5.63 2.82 -5.14
CA LYS A 280 4.31 3.43 -4.97
C LYS A 280 3.64 3.56 -6.33
N VAL A 281 2.49 2.90 -6.46
CA VAL A 281 1.76 2.76 -7.72
C VAL A 281 0.45 3.54 -7.61
N PHE A 282 0.13 4.29 -8.66
CA PHE A 282 -1.12 5.04 -8.81
C PHE A 282 -1.86 4.53 -10.03
N THR A 283 -3.05 3.99 -9.81
CA THR A 283 -3.94 3.51 -10.86
C THR A 283 -5.16 4.39 -10.92
N ALA A 284 -5.54 4.81 -12.11
CA ALA A 284 -6.72 5.64 -12.33
C ALA A 284 -7.29 5.38 -13.71
N ASN A 285 -8.60 5.56 -13.84
CA ASN A 285 -9.29 5.44 -15.10
C ASN A 285 -8.84 6.51 -16.11
N ASN A 286 -8.63 6.19 -17.39
CA ASN A 286 -8.18 7.17 -18.40
C ASN A 286 -9.20 8.26 -18.62
N THR A 287 -10.48 7.91 -18.55
CA THR A 287 -11.59 8.87 -18.59
C THR A 287 -12.48 8.77 -17.34
N PRO A 288 -13.08 9.89 -16.87
CA PRO A 288 -13.89 9.91 -15.65
C PRO A 288 -15.23 9.18 -15.82
N TYR A 289 -15.86 8.75 -14.72
CA TYR A 289 -17.04 7.88 -14.80
C TYR A 289 -18.19 8.44 -15.65
N PHE A 290 -18.36 9.77 -15.66
CA PHE A 290 -19.50 10.41 -16.30
C PHE A 290 -19.42 10.35 -17.83
N VAL A 291 -18.27 10.08 -18.44
CA VAL A 291 -18.16 9.89 -19.89
C VAL A 291 -18.27 8.43 -20.33
N ASN A 292 -18.28 7.48 -19.39
CA ASN A 292 -18.35 6.05 -19.72
C ASN A 292 -19.59 5.66 -20.54
N HIS A 293 -20.69 6.38 -20.40
CA HIS A 293 -21.89 6.14 -21.21
C HIS A 293 -21.67 6.41 -22.71
N LEU A 294 -20.64 7.21 -23.05
CA LEU A 294 -20.21 7.49 -24.42
C LEU A 294 -19.16 6.49 -24.88
N GLU A 295 -18.11 6.30 -24.06
CA GLU A 295 -16.96 5.43 -24.39
C GLU A 295 -17.32 3.93 -24.35
N LYS A 296 -18.30 3.55 -23.53
CA LYS A 296 -18.73 2.16 -23.29
C LYS A 296 -17.59 1.22 -22.88
N LEU A 297 -16.56 1.77 -22.26
CA LEU A 297 -15.44 1.01 -21.71
C LEU A 297 -15.69 0.61 -20.24
N PRO A 298 -15.05 -0.46 -19.75
CA PRO A 298 -15.02 -0.79 -18.33
C PRO A 298 -14.56 0.38 -17.47
N SER A 299 -14.91 0.40 -16.18
CA SER A 299 -14.39 1.42 -15.25
C SER A 299 -14.15 0.91 -13.83
N PRO A 300 -13.40 -0.20 -13.70
CA PRO A 300 -13.20 -0.84 -12.40
C PRO A 300 -12.52 0.11 -11.40
N THR A 301 -11.48 0.83 -11.82
CA THR A 301 -10.76 1.75 -10.93
C THR A 301 -11.64 2.89 -10.44
N GLU A 302 -12.40 3.51 -11.32
CA GLU A 302 -13.31 4.61 -10.97
C GLU A 302 -14.49 4.12 -10.10
N THR A 303 -15.02 2.93 -10.38
CA THR A 303 -16.04 2.26 -9.57
C THR A 303 -15.52 1.99 -8.16
N PHE A 304 -14.30 1.49 -8.00
CA PHE A 304 -13.67 1.35 -6.67
C PHE A 304 -13.65 2.68 -5.94
N VAL A 305 -13.10 3.73 -6.56
CA VAL A 305 -12.94 5.04 -5.90
C VAL A 305 -14.30 5.64 -5.53
N ARG A 306 -15.35 5.42 -6.33
CA ARG A 306 -16.72 5.87 -5.99
C ARG A 306 -17.36 5.09 -4.83
N ASN A 307 -16.96 3.84 -4.61
CA ASN A 307 -17.53 2.97 -3.57
C ASN A 307 -16.73 2.99 -2.26
N TYR A 308 -15.41 3.15 -2.37
CA TYR A 308 -14.47 3.07 -1.26
C TYR A 308 -13.79 4.41 -0.96
N GLY A 309 -13.83 5.39 -1.87
CA GLY A 309 -12.95 6.56 -1.83
C GLY A 309 -11.55 6.26 -2.36
N PRO A 310 -10.77 7.30 -2.69
CA PRO A 310 -9.39 7.10 -3.12
C PRO A 310 -8.58 6.59 -1.93
N ARG A 311 -7.84 5.49 -2.13
CA ARG A 311 -6.97 4.85 -1.13
C ARG A 311 -6.17 3.71 -1.74
N LEU A 312 -5.30 3.10 -0.93
CA LEU A 312 -4.64 1.85 -1.26
C LEU A 312 -5.68 0.76 -1.56
N HIS A 313 -5.48 0.04 -2.65
CA HIS A 313 -6.32 -1.06 -3.12
C HIS A 313 -5.70 -2.42 -2.77
N HIS A 314 -4.39 -2.59 -3.02
CA HIS A 314 -3.67 -3.81 -2.67
C HIS A 314 -2.26 -3.54 -2.16
N ILE A 315 -1.74 -4.53 -1.43
CA ILE A 315 -0.34 -4.67 -1.06
C ILE A 315 0.22 -5.86 -1.82
N ALA A 316 1.28 -5.65 -2.59
CA ALA A 316 1.94 -6.73 -3.30
C ALA A 316 3.10 -7.29 -2.50
N ILE A 317 3.12 -8.60 -2.38
CA ILE A 317 4.09 -9.39 -1.63
C ILE A 317 4.94 -10.13 -2.65
N ALA A 318 6.26 -9.94 -2.58
CA ALA A 318 7.16 -10.65 -3.47
C ALA A 318 7.19 -12.14 -3.13
N VAL A 319 7.34 -12.97 -4.15
CA VAL A 319 7.63 -14.40 -4.02
C VAL A 319 9.02 -14.65 -4.57
N SER A 320 9.83 -15.36 -3.79
CA SER A 320 11.20 -15.68 -4.13
C SER A 320 11.30 -16.44 -5.45
N ASP A 321 12.25 -16.05 -6.31
CA ASP A 321 12.64 -16.83 -7.51
C ASP A 321 13.77 -17.84 -7.24
N ARG A 322 14.20 -17.97 -5.99
CA ARG A 322 15.23 -18.96 -5.64
C ARG A 322 14.63 -20.36 -5.75
N LEU A 323 15.38 -21.29 -6.35
CA LEU A 323 15.02 -22.71 -6.40
C LEU A 323 14.70 -23.21 -4.99
N SER A 324 13.51 -23.71 -4.81
CA SER A 324 13.12 -24.41 -3.58
C SER A 324 13.30 -25.91 -3.74
N GLY A 325 13.39 -26.60 -2.61
CA GLY A 325 13.68 -28.03 -2.58
C GLY A 325 12.62 -28.90 -3.27
N SER A 326 12.83 -30.21 -3.20
CA SER A 326 12.00 -31.25 -3.85
C SER A 326 10.52 -31.31 -3.44
N GLN A 327 10.01 -30.37 -2.65
CA GLN A 327 8.64 -30.34 -2.11
C GLN A 327 7.61 -29.68 -3.05
N GLN A 328 8.06 -29.16 -4.20
CA GLN A 328 7.23 -28.33 -5.07
C GLN A 328 6.73 -29.03 -6.33
N ASP A 329 7.05 -30.32 -6.52
CA ASP A 329 6.60 -31.15 -7.64
C ASP A 329 6.76 -30.48 -9.03
N GLY A 330 7.75 -29.59 -9.18
CA GLY A 330 8.03 -28.88 -10.42
C GLY A 330 7.21 -27.59 -10.68
N LEU A 331 6.38 -27.15 -9.72
CA LEU A 331 5.66 -25.88 -9.78
C LEU A 331 6.61 -24.69 -9.59
N GLU A 332 6.28 -23.54 -10.19
CA GLU A 332 6.90 -22.28 -9.79
C GLU A 332 6.46 -21.89 -8.36
N ASN A 333 7.30 -21.10 -7.68
CA ASN A 333 7.10 -20.80 -6.26
C ASN A 333 5.78 -20.08 -5.97
N ILE A 334 5.37 -19.17 -6.85
CA ILE A 334 4.09 -18.49 -6.73
C ILE A 334 2.91 -19.46 -6.82
N ASP A 335 2.92 -20.40 -7.76
CA ASP A 335 1.87 -21.41 -7.90
C ASP A 335 1.80 -22.30 -6.65
N PHE A 336 2.96 -22.70 -6.12
CA PHE A 336 3.02 -23.45 -4.86
C PHE A 336 2.47 -22.63 -3.68
N VAL A 337 2.91 -21.39 -3.50
CA VAL A 337 2.45 -20.50 -2.41
C VAL A 337 0.94 -20.31 -2.47
N VAL A 338 0.39 -20.02 -3.65
CA VAL A 338 -1.04 -19.81 -3.87
C VAL A 338 -1.82 -21.06 -3.54
N ASN A 339 -1.39 -22.23 -4.02
CA ASN A 339 -2.04 -23.50 -3.72
C ASN A 339 -2.08 -23.80 -2.21
N GLN A 340 -0.97 -23.58 -1.50
CA GLN A 340 -0.91 -23.78 -0.06
C GLN A 340 -1.83 -22.82 0.70
N ILE A 341 -1.87 -21.55 0.31
CA ILE A 341 -2.73 -20.55 0.94
C ILE A 341 -4.21 -20.82 0.64
N ALA A 342 -4.54 -21.22 -0.59
CA ALA A 342 -5.88 -21.63 -0.98
C ALA A 342 -6.37 -22.86 -0.20
N SER A 343 -5.46 -23.81 0.10
CA SER A 343 -5.78 -24.99 0.93
C SER A 343 -6.25 -24.62 2.35
N GLN A 344 -5.91 -23.42 2.84
CA GLN A 344 -6.36 -22.88 4.12
C GLN A 344 -7.67 -22.08 4.01
N GLY A 345 -8.39 -22.20 2.89
CA GLY A 345 -9.68 -21.55 2.67
C GLY A 345 -9.59 -20.07 2.26
N ARG A 346 -8.43 -19.62 1.77
CA ARG A 346 -8.26 -18.27 1.22
C ARG A 346 -8.60 -18.27 -0.27
N ASN A 347 -9.42 -17.31 -0.69
CA ASN A 347 -9.85 -17.20 -2.08
C ASN A 347 -8.93 -16.28 -2.87
N PHE A 348 -8.85 -16.54 -4.17
CA PHE A 348 -8.16 -15.72 -5.16
C PHE A 348 -9.14 -15.34 -6.27
N LEU A 349 -8.89 -14.21 -6.92
CA LEU A 349 -9.82 -13.64 -7.89
C LEU A 349 -9.80 -14.34 -9.25
N LEU A 350 -8.67 -14.98 -9.56
CA LEU A 350 -8.42 -15.69 -10.80
C LEU A 350 -7.29 -16.71 -10.55
N ASP A 351 -6.92 -17.47 -11.58
CA ASP A 351 -5.72 -18.30 -11.57
C ASP A 351 -4.45 -17.42 -11.62
N VAL A 352 -3.28 -18.00 -11.34
CA VAL A 352 -2.00 -17.30 -11.48
C VAL A 352 -1.77 -16.98 -12.96
N ILE A 353 -1.45 -15.72 -13.25
CA ILE A 353 -1.25 -15.21 -14.62
C ILE A 353 0.18 -14.80 -14.87
N GLY A 354 0.52 -14.65 -16.16
CA GLY A 354 1.88 -14.44 -16.63
C GLY A 354 2.67 -15.74 -16.73
N SER A 355 3.94 -15.62 -17.10
CA SER A 355 4.82 -16.76 -17.34
C SER A 355 6.25 -16.46 -16.95
N LYS A 356 7.05 -17.52 -16.81
CA LYS A 356 8.49 -17.38 -16.61
C LYS A 356 9.17 -16.75 -17.83
N GLU A 357 8.69 -17.05 -19.02
CA GLU A 357 9.19 -16.51 -20.29
C GLU A 357 8.95 -14.99 -20.39
N ASP A 358 7.82 -14.51 -19.87
CA ASP A 358 7.50 -13.07 -19.77
C ASP A 358 8.24 -12.39 -18.62
N GLY A 359 8.94 -13.16 -17.78
CA GLY A 359 9.71 -12.68 -16.64
C GLY A 359 8.89 -12.38 -15.38
N LEU A 360 7.57 -12.62 -15.40
CA LEU A 360 6.68 -12.21 -14.30
C LEU A 360 5.43 -13.10 -14.19
N LYS A 361 5.14 -13.56 -12.96
CA LYS A 361 3.84 -14.14 -12.58
C LYS A 361 3.19 -13.38 -11.43
N GLN A 362 1.86 -13.27 -11.47
CA GLN A 362 1.07 -12.48 -10.52
C GLN A 362 -0.30 -13.10 -10.23
N ILE A 363 -0.88 -12.73 -9.07
CA ILE A 363 -2.27 -13.08 -8.71
C ILE A 363 -2.80 -12.14 -7.61
N PHE A 364 -4.11 -11.90 -7.58
CA PHE A 364 -4.80 -11.22 -6.48
C PHE A 364 -5.58 -12.20 -5.60
N SER A 365 -5.43 -12.06 -4.27
CA SER A 365 -6.38 -12.62 -3.32
C SER A 365 -7.73 -11.92 -3.42
N SER A 366 -8.79 -12.53 -2.90
CA SER A 366 -10.00 -11.77 -2.53
C SER A 366 -9.68 -10.67 -1.52
N ALA A 367 -10.48 -9.62 -1.52
CA ALA A 367 -10.35 -8.55 -0.53
C ALA A 367 -10.54 -9.09 0.90
N SER A 368 -9.63 -8.73 1.80
CA SER A 368 -9.70 -9.10 3.22
C SER A 368 -11.02 -8.68 3.85
N GLU A 369 -11.68 -9.60 4.57
CA GLU A 369 -12.88 -9.26 5.35
C GLU A 369 -12.58 -8.24 6.45
N HIS A 370 -11.32 -8.13 6.89
CA HIS A 370 -10.91 -7.27 8.00
C HIS A 370 -10.47 -5.88 7.56
N SER A 371 -9.72 -5.77 6.47
CA SER A 371 -9.14 -4.50 6.01
C SER A 371 -9.72 -3.98 4.69
N SER A 372 -10.41 -4.84 3.93
CA SER A 372 -10.78 -4.64 2.53
C SER A 372 -9.59 -4.47 1.58
N LEU A 373 -8.36 -4.76 2.02
CA LEU A 373 -7.18 -4.79 1.16
C LEU A 373 -7.04 -6.15 0.49
N ILE A 374 -6.58 -6.14 -0.75
CA ILE A 374 -6.14 -7.32 -1.48
C ILE A 374 -4.65 -7.55 -1.21
N ILE A 375 -4.24 -8.82 -1.09
CA ILE A 375 -2.85 -9.23 -1.18
C ILE A 375 -2.58 -9.69 -2.60
N GLU A 376 -1.63 -9.07 -3.27
CA GLU A 376 -1.08 -9.56 -4.52
C GLU A 376 0.17 -10.39 -4.23
N TYR A 377 0.36 -11.51 -4.93
CA TYR A 377 1.65 -12.19 -4.99
C TYR A 377 2.32 -11.92 -6.32
N VAL A 378 3.62 -11.63 -6.29
CA VAL A 378 4.42 -11.31 -7.48
C VAL A 378 5.71 -12.11 -7.47
N GLN A 379 5.93 -12.95 -8.47
CA GLN A 379 7.23 -13.59 -8.72
C GLN A 379 7.86 -13.00 -9.98
N ARG A 380 8.99 -12.32 -9.80
CA ARG A 380 9.85 -11.83 -10.89
C ARG A 380 10.92 -12.88 -11.18
N PHE A 381 11.09 -13.26 -12.44
CA PHE A 381 12.05 -14.29 -12.84
C PHE A 381 13.33 -13.70 -13.42
N GLY A 382 14.48 -14.30 -13.07
CA GLY A 382 15.76 -13.97 -13.69
C GLY A 382 16.17 -12.50 -13.53
N ASP A 383 16.48 -11.83 -14.65
CA ASP A 383 16.90 -10.43 -14.72
C ASP A 383 15.77 -9.48 -15.15
N PHE A 384 14.51 -9.87 -14.95
CA PHE A 384 13.36 -9.02 -15.27
C PHE A 384 13.39 -7.70 -14.50
N ASP A 385 13.71 -6.62 -15.21
CA ASP A 385 13.75 -5.23 -14.70
C ASP A 385 12.44 -4.47 -15.00
N GLY A 386 11.46 -5.15 -15.59
CA GLY A 386 10.12 -4.62 -15.78
C GLY A 386 9.35 -4.52 -14.46
N PHE A 387 8.23 -3.80 -14.47
CA PHE A 387 7.37 -3.69 -13.29
C PHE A 387 6.12 -4.57 -13.42
N PHE A 388 5.43 -4.52 -14.57
CA PHE A 388 4.30 -5.38 -14.93
C PHE A 388 4.32 -5.71 -16.43
N THR A 389 3.59 -6.74 -16.85
CA THR A 389 3.14 -6.89 -18.25
C THR A 389 1.75 -6.26 -18.41
N LYS A 390 1.45 -5.71 -19.59
CA LYS A 390 0.14 -5.06 -19.83
C LYS A 390 -1.02 -6.03 -19.70
N ASP A 391 -0.85 -7.23 -20.22
CA ASP A 391 -1.86 -8.29 -20.21
C ASP A 391 -2.17 -8.70 -18.77
N ASN A 392 -1.14 -8.87 -17.92
CA ASN A 392 -1.36 -9.16 -16.50
C ASN A 392 -2.18 -8.06 -15.81
N VAL A 393 -1.83 -6.79 -16.04
CA VAL A 393 -2.56 -5.67 -15.43
C VAL A 393 -4.01 -5.62 -15.91
N ALA A 394 -4.26 -5.89 -17.20
CA ALA A 394 -5.60 -5.91 -17.76
C ALA A 394 -6.48 -6.98 -17.11
N GLU A 395 -5.97 -8.21 -16.99
CA GLU A 395 -6.70 -9.34 -16.39
C GLU A 395 -6.96 -9.12 -14.89
N LEU A 396 -5.94 -8.72 -14.12
CA LEU A 396 -6.08 -8.41 -12.70
C LEU A 396 -7.07 -7.26 -12.44
N THR A 397 -7.03 -6.22 -13.29
CA THR A 397 -7.92 -5.07 -13.19
C THR A 397 -9.38 -5.47 -13.47
N HIS A 398 -9.59 -6.33 -14.46
CA HIS A 398 -10.91 -6.88 -14.76
C HIS A 398 -11.47 -7.69 -13.60
N ALA A 399 -10.69 -8.66 -13.10
CA ALA A 399 -11.12 -9.55 -12.02
C ALA A 399 -11.46 -8.78 -10.72
N ALA A 400 -10.63 -7.81 -10.33
CA ALA A 400 -10.90 -6.95 -9.18
C ALA A 400 -12.18 -6.12 -9.37
N GLY A 401 -12.42 -5.60 -10.59
CA GLY A 401 -13.64 -4.85 -10.90
C GLY A 401 -14.91 -5.65 -10.71
N VAL A 402 -14.92 -6.92 -11.12
CA VAL A 402 -16.07 -7.82 -10.97
C VAL A 402 -16.38 -8.11 -9.50
N GLU A 403 -15.36 -8.38 -8.67
CA GLU A 403 -15.56 -8.60 -7.23
C GLU A 403 -16.11 -7.34 -6.54
N GLU A 404 -15.57 -6.17 -6.87
CA GLU A 404 -15.98 -4.88 -6.30
C GLU A 404 -17.43 -4.52 -6.63
N GLU A 405 -17.87 -4.77 -7.87
CA GLU A 405 -19.27 -4.57 -8.27
C GLU A 405 -20.21 -5.49 -7.48
N LEU A 406 -19.84 -6.75 -7.30
CA LEU A 406 -20.62 -7.69 -6.51
C LEU A 406 -20.75 -7.23 -5.05
N LEU A 407 -19.64 -6.80 -4.44
CA LEU A 407 -19.61 -6.27 -3.07
C LEU A 407 -20.45 -4.99 -2.94
N ALA A 408 -20.38 -4.09 -3.92
CA ALA A 408 -21.17 -2.86 -3.94
C ALA A 408 -22.68 -3.15 -4.03
N LEU A 409 -23.09 -4.11 -4.85
CA LEU A 409 -24.50 -4.54 -4.94
C LEU A 409 -24.99 -5.16 -3.62
N GLN A 410 -24.16 -5.99 -2.99
CA GLN A 410 -24.48 -6.57 -1.67
C GLN A 410 -24.57 -5.50 -0.58
N ALA A 411 -23.73 -4.47 -0.62
CA ALA A 411 -23.77 -3.35 0.30
C ALA A 411 -25.06 -2.54 0.15
N GLN A 412 -25.47 -2.23 -1.09
CA GLN A 412 -26.71 -1.51 -1.38
C GLN A 412 -27.97 -2.30 -1.00
N ALA A 413 -27.93 -3.63 -1.04
CA ALA A 413 -29.05 -4.46 -0.62
C ALA A 413 -29.24 -4.52 0.91
N LYS A 414 -28.23 -4.10 1.70
CA LYS A 414 -28.27 -4.10 3.17
C LYS A 414 -28.71 -2.75 3.77
N THR A 415 -28.67 -1.68 2.98
CA THR A 415 -29.20 -0.34 3.29
C THR A 415 -30.64 -0.22 2.85
#